data_AF-A0A7M4AJH4-F1
#
_entry.id   AF-A0A7M4AJH4-F1
#
_cell.length_a   1.000
_cell.length_b   1.000
_cell.length_c   1.000
_cell.angle_alpha   90.00
_cell.angle_beta   90.00
_cell.angle_gamma   90.00
#
_symmetry.space_group_name_H-M   'P 1'
#
loop_
_entity.id
_entity.type
_entity.pdbx_description
1 polymer ?
#
loop_
_entity_poly.entity_id
_entity_poly.type
_entity_poly.pdbx_seq_one_letter_code
_entity_poly.pdbx_strand_id
1 'polypeptide(L)'
;MAGTAERMAKNQKQVAISEFFEKNKHFLGFDSLTRSLITAVKEAVDNSLDACEEARILPDIRVKITKLDDKKNIVELQTEDNGPGIPKRSIEKVFGQLLFGSRFHAIRQSRGQQGIGITGVVMYCQLTTGQKTHVRSKIATETSAAVVDIGLDTRKNKATKSNEGRELWELEDGTLKEHGLEVTCRMKAKYQRGRQSVYQYLRMTSIVNPHADITFVDPDGDVHHWPRVTERLPRKVESIKPHPHGIHLGTLQRMCTESTDSRMTSFLYKNFSGVSTRAAKQLLEAAEIEEKGKPKSMKPDQIRALIEAFQGERVLNGKPVKLLNPPTNCLSPIEELLIKKGLSKTIDSRFVTTMTRSPTVSQGNPYQVEVGLIFGDGMAADKPVEVLRFANRVPLMYQQGGCLLTKAIESVDWRQYGLDQAGGRGVPKGPAAILVHLASTNVQFTSEAKEALADNGEVMDEVRKAMLEMGRGLRKHLEKKKKMVKVQEKF
;
A
#
# COMPACT_ATOMS: atom_id res chain seq x y z
N MET A 1 -49.50 -13.24 10.74
CA MET A 1 -48.19 -12.94 10.12
C MET A 1 -47.27 -12.06 10.98
N ALA A 2 -47.79 -11.20 11.87
CA ALA A 2 -46.97 -10.36 12.76
C ALA A 2 -46.03 -11.16 13.70
N GLY A 3 -46.49 -12.26 14.30
CA GLY A 3 -45.67 -13.09 15.19
C GLY A 3 -44.53 -13.84 14.49
N THR A 4 -44.64 -14.13 13.19
CA THR A 4 -43.57 -14.76 12.41
C THR A 4 -42.47 -13.74 12.12
N ALA A 5 -42.84 -12.50 11.77
CA ALA A 5 -41.90 -11.41 11.55
C ALA A 5 -41.14 -11.04 12.83
N GLU A 6 -41.81 -10.96 13.99
CA GLU A 6 -41.15 -10.69 15.28
C GLU A 6 -40.22 -11.83 15.73
N ARG A 7 -40.60 -13.09 15.46
CA ARG A 7 -39.76 -14.26 15.75
C ARG A 7 -38.56 -14.33 14.81
N MET A 8 -38.73 -13.96 13.53
CA MET A 8 -37.63 -13.80 12.58
C MET A 8 -36.72 -12.64 12.95
N ALA A 9 -37.26 -11.51 13.41
CA ALA A 9 -36.50 -10.36 13.88
C ALA A 9 -35.68 -10.69 15.14
N LYS A 10 -36.23 -11.44 16.10
CA LYS A 10 -35.49 -11.93 17.28
C LYS A 10 -34.32 -12.88 16.93
N ASN A 11 -34.40 -13.56 15.79
CA ASN A 11 -33.31 -14.42 15.30
C ASN A 11 -32.23 -13.66 14.53
N GLN A 12 -32.45 -12.38 14.20
CA GLN A 12 -31.41 -11.55 13.59
C GLN A 12 -30.35 -11.20 14.64
N LYS A 13 -29.15 -11.73 14.46
CA LYS A 13 -27.99 -11.41 15.31
C LYS A 13 -27.04 -10.49 14.55
N GLN A 14 -26.70 -9.37 15.15
CA GLN A 14 -25.63 -8.51 14.65
C GLN A 14 -24.29 -9.23 14.91
N VAL A 15 -23.56 -9.50 13.83
CA VAL A 15 -22.25 -10.17 13.88
C VAL A 15 -21.16 -9.10 14.02
N ALA A 16 -20.25 -9.28 14.97
CA ALA A 16 -19.10 -8.40 15.11
C ALA A 16 -18.17 -8.51 13.89
N ILE A 17 -17.50 -7.42 13.52
CA ILE A 17 -16.59 -7.37 12.36
C ILE A 17 -15.50 -8.44 12.46
N SER A 18 -14.99 -8.67 13.68
CA SER A 18 -14.03 -9.73 13.97
C SER A 18 -14.59 -11.14 13.73
N GLU A 19 -15.86 -11.41 14.04
CA GLU A 19 -16.50 -12.70 13.75
C GLU A 19 -16.74 -12.88 12.24
N PHE A 20 -17.00 -11.79 11.51
CA PHE A 20 -17.07 -11.83 10.05
C PHE A 20 -15.72 -12.25 9.44
N PHE A 21 -14.61 -11.68 9.88
CA PHE A 21 -13.28 -12.03 9.38
C PHE A 21 -12.79 -13.39 9.87
N GLU A 22 -13.20 -13.83 11.06
CA GLU A 22 -12.95 -15.18 11.55
C GLU A 22 -13.54 -16.24 10.60
N LYS A 23 -14.76 -16.01 10.12
CA LYS A 23 -15.43 -16.89 9.13
C LYS A 23 -14.88 -16.70 7.71
N ASN A 24 -14.43 -15.49 7.38
CA ASN A 24 -13.99 -15.13 6.02
C ASN A 24 -12.51 -14.70 5.97
N LYS A 25 -11.62 -15.61 6.40
CA LYS A 25 -10.17 -15.36 6.49
C LYS A 25 -9.52 -15.00 5.14
N HIS A 26 -10.11 -15.44 4.03
CA HIS A 26 -9.65 -15.16 2.69
C HIS A 26 -9.69 -13.67 2.33
N PHE A 27 -10.61 -12.87 2.90
CA PHE A 27 -10.64 -11.41 2.69
C PHE A 27 -9.42 -10.70 3.28
N LEU A 28 -8.83 -11.26 4.34
CA LEU A 28 -7.61 -10.75 4.95
C LEU A 28 -6.34 -11.30 4.28
N GLY A 29 -6.45 -12.09 3.21
CA GLY A 29 -5.31 -12.70 2.53
C GLY A 29 -4.77 -13.98 3.21
N PHE A 30 -5.50 -14.56 4.16
CA PHE A 30 -5.16 -15.82 4.83
C PHE A 30 -5.88 -17.02 4.22
N ASP A 31 -5.67 -17.21 2.92
CA ASP A 31 -6.38 -18.22 2.12
C ASP A 31 -5.63 -19.57 2.06
N SER A 32 -4.30 -19.52 1.95
CA SER A 32 -3.42 -20.71 1.90
C SER A 32 -2.25 -20.57 2.85
N LEU A 33 -1.67 -21.69 3.29
CA LEU A 33 -0.56 -21.71 4.25
C LEU A 33 0.66 -20.90 3.78
N THR A 34 0.99 -20.96 2.49
CA THR A 34 2.09 -20.17 1.92
C THR A 34 1.77 -18.69 1.89
N ARG A 35 0.53 -18.34 1.51
CA ARG A 35 0.07 -16.96 1.41
C ARG A 35 -0.01 -16.29 2.79
N SER A 36 -0.51 -17.02 3.79
CA SER A 36 -0.61 -16.54 5.16
C SER A 36 0.72 -16.03 5.72
N LEU A 37 1.82 -16.74 5.48
CA LEU A 37 3.15 -16.32 5.93
C LEU A 37 3.58 -15.01 5.26
N ILE A 38 3.38 -14.92 3.95
CA ILE A 38 3.72 -13.71 3.19
C ILE A 38 2.89 -12.52 3.63
N THR A 39 1.58 -12.70 3.85
CA THR A 39 0.69 -11.66 4.36
C THR A 39 1.15 -11.18 5.74
N ALA A 40 1.52 -12.09 6.64
CA ALA A 40 2.02 -11.73 7.95
C ALA A 40 3.32 -10.91 7.89
N VAL A 41 4.29 -11.34 7.08
CA VAL A 41 5.54 -10.61 6.87
C VAL A 41 5.28 -9.24 6.23
N LYS A 42 4.38 -9.19 5.23
CA LYS A 42 4.00 -7.95 4.55
C LYS A 42 3.44 -6.93 5.54
N GLU A 43 2.45 -7.31 6.32
CA GLU A 43 1.81 -6.40 7.29
C GLU A 43 2.75 -5.98 8.42
N ALA A 44 3.67 -6.85 8.85
CA ALA A 44 4.67 -6.49 9.85
C ALA A 44 5.68 -5.46 9.28
N VAL A 45 6.29 -5.77 8.13
CA VAL A 45 7.32 -4.92 7.50
C VAL A 45 6.74 -3.56 7.08
N ASP A 46 5.54 -3.53 6.50
CA ASP A 46 4.91 -2.27 6.07
C ASP A 46 4.62 -1.35 7.26
N ASN A 47 4.20 -1.90 8.40
CA ASN A 47 3.97 -1.11 9.61
C ASN A 47 5.27 -0.62 10.25
N SER A 48 6.33 -1.44 10.27
CA SER A 48 7.66 -1.02 10.73
C SER A 48 8.23 0.10 9.87
N LEU A 49 8.13 -0.01 8.54
CA LEU A 49 8.55 1.05 7.60
C LEU A 49 7.77 2.35 7.82
N ASP A 50 6.44 2.27 7.92
CA ASP A 50 5.61 3.44 8.17
C ASP A 50 5.96 4.10 9.51
N ALA A 51 6.18 3.32 10.57
CA ALA A 51 6.52 3.85 11.90
C ALA A 51 7.88 4.56 11.92
N CYS A 52 8.89 3.98 11.26
CA CYS A 52 10.21 4.60 11.13
C CYS A 52 10.14 5.90 10.31
N GLU A 53 9.43 5.89 9.17
CA GLU A 53 9.30 7.07 8.31
C GLU A 53 8.52 8.21 8.98
N GLU A 54 7.47 7.90 9.74
CA GLU A 54 6.72 8.89 10.52
C GLU A 54 7.58 9.52 11.63
N ALA A 55 8.41 8.71 12.30
CA ALA A 55 9.35 9.17 13.31
C ALA A 55 10.64 9.78 12.75
N ARG A 56 10.83 9.78 11.42
CA ARG A 56 12.05 10.25 10.74
C ARG A 56 13.31 9.48 11.15
N ILE A 57 13.17 8.18 11.40
CA ILE A 57 14.26 7.25 11.70
C ILE A 57 14.58 6.43 10.45
N LEU A 58 15.85 6.17 10.17
CA LEU A 58 16.26 5.29 9.08
C LEU A 58 15.90 3.84 9.44
N PRO A 59 15.02 3.16 8.68
CA PRO A 59 14.56 1.83 9.04
C PRO A 59 15.68 0.80 9.03
N ASP A 60 15.76 0.03 10.09
CA ASP A 60 16.49 -1.22 10.21
C ASP A 60 15.48 -2.29 10.64
N ILE A 61 15.26 -3.28 9.78
CA ILE A 61 14.23 -4.29 9.95
C ILE A 61 14.87 -5.67 9.86
N ARG A 62 14.70 -6.46 10.92
CA ARG A 62 15.12 -7.85 11.00
C ARG A 62 13.89 -8.76 10.99
N VAL A 63 13.84 -9.67 10.03
CA VAL A 63 12.79 -10.69 9.90
C VAL A 63 13.42 -12.06 10.08
N LYS A 64 12.95 -12.84 11.03
CA LYS A 64 13.40 -14.21 11.27
C LYS A 64 12.21 -15.15 11.24
N ILE A 65 12.35 -16.25 10.51
CA ILE A 65 11.32 -17.30 10.44
C ILE A 65 11.93 -18.61 10.91
N THR A 66 11.33 -19.21 11.94
CA THR A 66 11.78 -20.49 12.50
C THR A 66 10.71 -21.55 12.28
N LYS A 67 11.08 -22.74 11.78
CA LYS A 67 10.18 -23.91 11.71
C LYS A 67 10.12 -24.56 13.09
N LEU A 68 8.96 -24.55 13.74
CA LEU A 68 8.77 -25.19 15.05
C LEU A 68 8.28 -26.64 14.94
N ASP A 69 7.30 -26.89 14.06
CA ASP A 69 6.75 -28.23 13.82
C ASP A 69 6.42 -28.41 12.33
N ASP A 70 7.23 -29.20 11.63
CA ASP A 70 7.09 -29.43 10.19
C ASP A 70 5.84 -30.26 9.85
N LYS A 71 5.48 -31.23 10.72
CA LYS A 71 4.28 -32.07 10.51
C LYS A 71 3.00 -31.26 10.62
N LYS A 72 2.96 -30.32 11.56
CA LYS A 72 1.80 -29.42 11.75
C LYS A 72 1.89 -28.14 10.93
N ASN A 73 3.00 -27.91 10.22
CA ASN A 73 3.31 -26.66 9.51
C ASN A 73 3.20 -25.44 10.44
N ILE A 74 3.77 -25.51 11.63
CA ILE A 74 3.80 -24.39 12.58
C ILE A 74 5.14 -23.67 12.44
N VAL A 75 5.06 -22.38 12.18
CA VAL A 75 6.21 -21.48 12.08
C VAL A 75 6.10 -20.36 13.10
N GLU A 76 7.25 -19.92 13.58
CA GLU A 76 7.41 -18.71 14.38
C GLU A 76 7.97 -17.61 13.48
N LEU A 77 7.23 -16.50 13.36
CA LEU A 77 7.66 -15.29 12.69
C LEU A 77 8.03 -14.28 13.77
N GLN A 78 9.29 -13.84 13.75
CA GLN A 78 9.80 -12.76 14.58
C GLN A 78 10.16 -11.59 13.65
N THR A 79 9.59 -10.43 13.92
CA THR A 79 9.91 -9.18 13.21
C THR A 79 10.31 -8.13 14.21
N GLU A 80 11.50 -7.57 14.00
CA GLU A 80 12.10 -6.57 14.85
C GLU A 80 12.40 -5.32 14.02
N ASP A 81 12.09 -4.15 14.57
CA ASP A 81 12.43 -2.85 14.00
C ASP A 81 13.11 -1.92 15.00
N ASN A 82 13.70 -0.85 14.46
CA ASN A 82 14.24 0.27 15.19
C ASN A 82 13.31 1.49 15.17
N GLY A 83 12.00 1.28 15.09
CA GLY A 83 11.01 2.37 15.14
C GLY A 83 10.96 3.07 16.50
N PRO A 84 10.05 4.05 16.68
CA PRO A 84 9.90 4.79 17.95
C PRO A 84 9.37 3.95 19.12
N GLY A 85 8.96 2.70 18.85
CA GLY A 85 8.19 1.88 19.78
C GLY A 85 6.74 2.33 19.93
N ILE A 86 5.97 1.54 20.67
CA ILE A 86 4.55 1.80 20.97
C ILE A 86 4.34 1.87 22.49
N PRO A 87 3.70 2.94 23.02
CA PRO A 87 3.35 3.01 24.43
C PRO A 87 2.47 1.85 24.87
N LYS A 88 2.75 1.26 26.04
CA LYS A 88 2.03 0.09 26.58
C LYS A 88 0.50 0.19 26.46
N ARG A 89 -0.07 1.36 26.80
CA ARG A 89 -1.52 1.63 26.73
C ARG A 89 -2.11 1.58 25.31
N SER A 90 -1.29 1.83 24.30
CA SER A 90 -1.68 1.86 22.89
C SER A 90 -1.48 0.52 22.20
N ILE A 91 -0.59 -0.35 22.71
CA ILE A 91 -0.33 -1.68 22.12
C ILE A 91 -1.65 -2.48 22.02
N GLU A 92 -2.47 -2.44 23.07
CA GLU A 92 -3.79 -3.11 23.09
C GLU A 92 -4.70 -2.67 21.94
N LYS A 93 -4.73 -1.37 21.63
CA LYS A 93 -5.59 -0.83 20.56
C LYS A 93 -5.03 -1.12 19.17
N VAL A 94 -3.71 -1.09 19.01
CA VAL A 94 -3.04 -1.33 17.72
C VAL A 94 -3.14 -2.80 17.30
N PHE A 95 -2.96 -3.74 18.23
CA PHE A 95 -2.91 -5.17 17.92
C PHE A 95 -4.21 -5.93 18.21
N GLY A 96 -5.09 -5.39 19.06
CA GLY A 96 -6.27 -6.10 19.56
C GLY A 96 -7.61 -5.42 19.25
N GLN A 97 -7.63 -4.42 18.36
CA GLN A 97 -8.87 -3.82 17.86
C GLN A 97 -8.83 -3.72 16.34
N LEU A 98 -9.81 -4.31 15.66
CA LEU A 98 -9.96 -4.14 14.21
C LEU A 98 -10.48 -2.75 13.88
N LEU A 99 -10.03 -2.21 12.74
CA LEU A 99 -10.38 -0.88 12.24
C LEU A 99 -9.96 0.26 13.16
N PHE A 100 -8.88 0.07 13.91
CA PHE A 100 -8.28 1.12 14.72
C PHE A 100 -7.03 1.66 14.02
N GLY A 101 -6.94 2.98 13.85
CA GLY A 101 -5.76 3.60 13.27
C GLY A 101 -5.90 5.10 13.06
N SER A 102 -4.77 5.81 13.06
CA SER A 102 -4.69 7.23 12.72
C SER A 102 -4.91 7.52 11.22
N ARG A 103 -4.95 6.48 10.39
CA ARG A 103 -4.91 6.56 8.91
C ARG A 103 -6.29 6.69 8.23
N PHE A 104 -7.39 6.58 8.98
CA PHE A 104 -8.76 6.56 8.42
C PHE A 104 -9.30 7.89 7.90
N HIS A 105 -8.84 9.00 8.48
CA HIS A 105 -9.43 10.32 8.24
C HIS A 105 -8.53 11.25 7.42
N ALA A 106 -7.30 10.82 7.13
CA ALA A 106 -6.30 11.60 6.41
C ALA A 106 -6.14 11.10 4.98
N ILE A 107 -6.39 11.96 3.99
CA ILE A 107 -6.14 11.65 2.58
C ILE A 107 -4.68 11.99 2.29
N ARG A 108 -3.84 10.98 2.35
CA ARG A 108 -2.40 11.04 2.03
C ARG A 108 -1.94 9.69 1.51
N GLN A 109 -0.83 9.66 0.78
CA GLN A 109 -0.23 8.39 0.41
C GLN A 109 0.21 7.61 1.66
N SER A 110 -0.22 6.35 1.76
CA SER A 110 0.20 5.41 2.80
C SER A 110 0.23 3.96 2.27
N ARG A 111 1.03 3.10 2.91
CA ARG A 111 1.10 1.65 2.61
C ARG A 111 -0.17 0.94 3.12
N GLY A 112 -0.51 1.20 4.39
CA GLY A 112 -1.76 0.76 5.05
C GLY A 112 -2.93 1.72 4.79
N GLN A 113 -4.16 1.20 4.60
CA GLN A 113 -5.36 2.02 4.35
C GLN A 113 -6.43 1.84 5.44
N GLN A 114 -6.66 0.61 5.92
CA GLN A 114 -7.87 0.27 6.69
C GLN A 114 -7.61 -0.18 8.13
N GLY A 115 -6.38 -0.12 8.66
CA GLY A 115 -6.11 -0.49 10.06
C GLY A 115 -6.53 -1.91 10.45
N ILE A 116 -6.54 -2.85 9.50
CA ILE A 116 -6.89 -4.28 9.71
C ILE A 116 -5.69 -5.21 9.68
N GLY A 117 -4.55 -4.75 9.16
CA GLY A 117 -3.41 -5.58 8.78
C GLY A 117 -2.86 -6.44 9.91
N ILE A 118 -2.17 -5.80 10.86
CA ILE A 118 -1.47 -6.52 11.94
C ILE A 118 -2.44 -7.23 12.90
N THR A 119 -3.61 -6.65 13.19
CA THR A 119 -4.67 -7.29 13.98
C THR A 119 -5.20 -8.56 13.28
N GLY A 120 -5.25 -8.57 11.94
CA GLY A 120 -5.57 -9.75 11.16
C GLY A 120 -4.55 -10.88 11.34
N VAL A 121 -3.26 -10.54 11.46
CA VAL A 121 -2.19 -11.50 11.78
C VAL A 121 -2.39 -12.07 13.18
N VAL A 122 -2.64 -11.23 14.19
CA VAL A 122 -2.90 -11.67 15.57
C VAL A 122 -4.09 -12.64 15.62
N MET A 123 -5.17 -12.31 14.91
CA MET A 123 -6.36 -13.16 14.81
C MET A 123 -6.03 -14.50 14.13
N TYR A 124 -5.27 -14.49 13.03
CA TYR A 124 -4.88 -15.71 12.32
C TYR A 124 -4.03 -16.65 13.19
N CYS A 125 -3.06 -16.10 13.94
CA CYS A 125 -2.25 -16.84 14.90
C CYS A 125 -3.13 -17.52 15.95
N GLN A 126 -4.01 -16.75 16.60
CA GLN A 126 -4.91 -17.28 17.62
C GLN A 126 -5.84 -18.37 17.06
N LEU A 127 -6.34 -18.22 15.83
CA LEU A 127 -7.24 -19.20 15.21
C LEU A 127 -6.53 -20.48 14.75
N THR A 128 -5.22 -20.44 14.51
CA THR A 128 -4.48 -21.59 13.96
C THR A 128 -3.66 -22.34 15.00
N THR A 129 -3.02 -21.63 15.94
CA THR A 129 -2.17 -22.22 16.99
C THR A 129 -2.75 -22.07 18.38
N GLY A 130 -3.78 -21.23 18.56
CA GLY A 130 -4.33 -20.89 19.88
C GLY A 130 -3.42 -19.98 20.71
N GLN A 131 -2.24 -19.62 20.20
CA GLN A 131 -1.28 -18.81 20.93
C GLN A 131 -1.49 -17.32 20.69
N LYS A 132 -1.22 -16.52 21.71
CA LYS A 132 -1.21 -15.07 21.63
C LYS A 132 0.07 -14.59 20.96
N THR A 133 0.00 -13.38 20.40
CA THR A 133 1.17 -12.72 19.80
C THR A 133 1.96 -12.02 20.89
N HIS A 134 3.24 -12.33 20.99
CA HIS A 134 4.15 -11.71 21.94
C HIS A 134 4.65 -10.39 21.36
N VAL A 135 4.48 -9.30 22.11
CA VAL A 135 4.91 -7.97 21.68
C VAL A 135 5.85 -7.40 22.73
N ARG A 136 7.04 -7.00 22.26
CA ARG A 136 8.07 -6.34 23.05
C ARG A 136 8.35 -4.97 22.45
N SER A 137 8.13 -3.91 23.23
CA SER A 137 8.15 -2.53 22.73
C SER A 137 8.99 -1.64 23.63
N LYS A 138 9.95 -0.94 23.04
CA LYS A 138 10.86 -0.03 23.74
C LYS A 138 10.71 1.39 23.19
N ILE A 139 10.44 2.34 24.07
CA ILE A 139 10.41 3.77 23.75
C ILE A 139 11.69 4.42 24.29
N ALA A 140 12.25 5.37 23.54
CA ALA A 140 13.49 6.06 23.90
C ALA A 140 13.44 6.73 25.29
N THR A 141 12.27 7.20 25.72
CA THR A 141 12.08 7.87 27.01
C THR A 141 12.00 6.91 28.20
N GLU A 142 11.74 5.62 27.99
CA GLU A 142 11.63 4.63 29.06
C GLU A 142 12.95 3.87 29.21
N THR A 143 13.28 3.35 30.40
CA THR A 143 14.50 2.54 30.61
C THR A 143 14.31 1.06 30.29
N SER A 144 13.09 0.54 30.47
CA SER A 144 12.73 -0.87 30.21
C SER A 144 11.78 -0.98 29.01
N ALA A 145 11.80 -2.13 28.34
CA ALA A 145 10.84 -2.49 27.30
C ALA A 145 9.55 -3.01 27.93
N ALA A 146 8.41 -2.61 27.39
CA ALA A 146 7.12 -3.17 27.74
C ALA A 146 6.92 -4.50 27.02
N VAL A 147 6.52 -5.52 27.77
CA VAL A 147 6.23 -6.86 27.25
C VAL A 147 4.77 -7.20 27.50
N VAL A 148 4.09 -7.69 26.47
CA VAL A 148 2.69 -8.11 26.56
C VAL A 148 2.35 -9.17 25.51
N ASP A 149 1.63 -10.20 25.93
CA ASP A 149 1.00 -11.16 25.01
C ASP A 149 -0.42 -10.72 24.69
N ILE A 150 -0.69 -10.53 23.39
CA ILE A 150 -1.96 -10.00 22.89
C ILE A 150 -2.70 -11.05 22.06
N GLY A 151 -3.97 -11.23 22.37
CA GLY A 151 -4.97 -11.89 21.54
C GLY A 151 -6.17 -11.00 21.27
N LEU A 152 -7.15 -11.52 20.54
CA LEU A 152 -8.38 -10.82 20.14
C LEU A 152 -9.62 -11.61 20.61
N ASP A 153 -10.52 -10.96 21.34
CA ASP A 153 -11.89 -11.45 21.57
C ASP A 153 -12.74 -11.07 20.35
N THR A 154 -13.04 -12.05 19.49
CA THR A 154 -13.76 -11.82 18.24
C THR A 154 -15.23 -11.47 18.42
N ARG A 155 -15.83 -11.70 19.60
CA ARG A 155 -17.22 -11.31 19.88
C ARG A 155 -17.32 -9.85 20.32
N LYS A 156 -16.35 -9.39 21.11
CA LYS A 156 -16.34 -8.02 21.65
C LYS A 156 -15.49 -7.04 20.85
N ASN A 157 -14.70 -7.52 19.88
CA ASN A 157 -13.68 -6.76 19.15
C ASN A 157 -12.76 -5.99 20.13
N LYS A 158 -12.24 -6.70 21.13
CA LYS A 158 -11.35 -6.16 22.17
C LYS A 158 -10.14 -7.06 22.38
N ALA A 159 -9.02 -6.45 22.75
CA ALA A 159 -7.79 -7.16 23.07
C ALA A 159 -7.96 -8.06 24.31
N THR A 160 -7.35 -9.23 24.28
CA THR A 160 -7.14 -10.07 25.48
C THR A 160 -5.65 -10.10 25.79
N LYS A 161 -5.28 -9.83 27.05
CA LYS A 161 -3.89 -9.67 27.46
C LYS A 161 -3.43 -10.74 28.45
N SER A 162 -2.15 -11.06 28.42
CA SER A 162 -1.47 -11.91 29.41
C SER A 162 0.02 -11.57 29.45
N ASN A 163 0.74 -12.08 30.45
CA ASN A 163 2.18 -11.91 30.61
C ASN A 163 2.64 -10.45 30.46
N GLU A 164 1.91 -9.56 31.14
CA GLU A 164 2.26 -8.14 31.15
C GLU A 164 3.47 -7.91 32.06
N GLY A 165 4.54 -7.40 31.48
CA GLY A 165 5.78 -7.16 32.20
C GLY A 165 6.55 -5.97 31.66
N ARG A 166 7.70 -5.75 32.29
CA ARG A 166 8.77 -4.88 31.79
C ARG A 166 10.08 -5.63 31.90
N GLU A 167 10.89 -5.60 30.86
CA GLU A 167 12.21 -6.24 30.84
C GLU A 167 13.27 -5.28 30.31
N LEU A 168 14.53 -5.54 30.66
CA LEU A 168 15.66 -4.88 30.02
C LEU A 168 15.91 -5.56 28.68
N TRP A 169 16.01 -4.78 27.61
CA TRP A 169 16.27 -5.30 26.28
C TRP A 169 17.73 -5.04 25.93
N GLU A 170 18.56 -6.06 26.16
CA GLU A 170 19.97 -6.08 25.78
C GLU A 170 20.12 -6.70 24.38
N LEU A 171 20.95 -6.06 23.55
CA LEU A 171 21.35 -6.55 22.24
C LEU A 171 22.50 -7.56 22.39
N GLU A 172 22.81 -8.27 21.30
CA GLU A 172 23.86 -9.32 21.28
C GLU A 172 25.26 -8.78 21.64
N ASP A 173 25.48 -7.47 21.51
CA ASP A 173 26.72 -6.77 21.86
C ASP A 173 26.76 -6.26 23.33
N GLY A 174 25.72 -6.55 24.12
CA GLY A 174 25.59 -6.10 25.51
C GLY A 174 25.11 -4.65 25.66
N THR A 175 24.77 -3.95 24.57
CA THR A 175 24.17 -2.61 24.63
C THR A 175 22.66 -2.69 24.84
N LEU A 176 22.09 -1.70 25.53
CA LEU A 176 20.64 -1.62 25.69
C LEU A 176 20.00 -1.04 24.44
N LYS A 177 18.93 -1.68 23.96
CA LYS A 177 18.15 -1.17 22.84
C LYS A 177 17.50 0.16 23.25
N GLU A 178 17.76 1.23 22.50
CA GLU A 178 17.24 2.55 22.81
C GLU A 178 15.73 2.64 22.54
N HIS A 179 15.31 2.24 21.34
CA HIS A 179 13.93 2.23 20.88
C HIS A 179 13.71 1.12 19.83
N GLY A 180 12.46 0.68 19.71
CA GLY A 180 12.07 -0.30 18.69
C GLY A 180 10.88 -1.15 19.10
N LEU A 181 10.44 -2.00 18.19
CA LEU A 181 9.35 -2.93 18.39
C LEU A 181 9.78 -4.32 17.89
N GLU A 182 9.47 -5.35 18.66
CA GLU A 182 9.56 -6.73 18.24
C GLU A 182 8.18 -7.39 18.40
N VAL A 183 7.79 -8.11 17.36
CA VAL A 183 6.55 -8.87 17.31
C VAL A 183 6.92 -10.31 16.99
N THR A 184 6.58 -11.22 17.91
CA THR A 184 6.79 -12.65 17.75
C THR A 184 5.43 -13.34 17.70
N CYS A 185 5.14 -13.99 16.59
CA CYS A 185 3.87 -14.66 16.37
C CYS A 185 4.06 -16.08 15.84
N ARG A 186 3.19 -16.99 16.31
CA ARG A 186 3.20 -18.40 15.92
C ARG A 186 1.94 -18.72 15.16
N MET A 187 2.10 -19.19 13.93
CA MET A 187 0.99 -19.46 13.04
C MET A 187 1.19 -20.76 12.27
N LYS A 188 0.08 -21.34 11.81
CA LYS A 188 0.13 -22.43 10.85
C LYS A 188 0.42 -21.86 9.46
N ALA A 189 1.63 -22.05 8.95
CA ALA A 189 2.02 -21.56 7.64
C ALA A 189 3.17 -22.39 7.03
N LYS A 190 3.36 -22.28 5.72
CA LYS A 190 4.38 -23.05 4.99
C LYS A 190 5.37 -22.12 4.31
N TYR A 191 6.66 -22.30 4.58
CA TYR A 191 7.71 -21.60 3.85
C TYR A 191 7.97 -22.28 2.50
N GLN A 192 8.08 -21.48 1.44
CA GLN A 192 8.35 -21.95 0.09
C GLN A 192 9.37 -21.04 -0.60
N ARG A 193 10.32 -21.65 -1.31
CA ARG A 193 11.28 -20.96 -2.18
C ARG A 193 10.67 -20.74 -3.58
N GLY A 194 10.97 -19.61 -4.23
CA GLY A 194 10.50 -19.29 -5.59
C GLY A 194 9.95 -17.87 -5.77
N ARG A 195 9.16 -17.65 -6.82
CA ARG A 195 8.62 -16.31 -7.20
C ARG A 195 7.60 -15.76 -6.21
N GLN A 196 6.86 -16.63 -5.52
CA GLN A 196 5.88 -16.26 -4.49
C GLN A 196 6.43 -16.67 -3.12
N SER A 197 7.58 -16.09 -2.76
CA SER A 197 8.27 -16.38 -1.50
C SER A 197 8.44 -15.12 -0.66
N VAL A 198 8.67 -15.31 0.64
CA VAL A 198 9.02 -14.23 1.55
C VAL A 198 10.31 -13.54 1.11
N TYR A 199 11.29 -14.31 0.62
CA TYR A 199 12.52 -13.77 0.06
C TYR A 199 12.26 -12.79 -1.08
N GLN A 200 11.43 -13.18 -2.06
CA GLN A 200 11.12 -12.30 -3.19
C GLN A 200 10.37 -11.05 -2.73
N TYR A 201 9.47 -11.17 -1.76
CA TYR A 201 8.80 -10.02 -1.15
C TYR A 201 9.81 -9.02 -0.58
N LEU A 202 10.69 -9.46 0.31
CA LEU A 202 11.68 -8.61 0.97
C LEU A 202 12.68 -8.02 -0.03
N ARG A 203 13.09 -8.81 -1.04
CA ARG A 203 13.88 -8.31 -2.18
C ARG A 203 13.17 -7.16 -2.89
N MET A 204 11.90 -7.34 -3.26
CA MET A 204 11.11 -6.29 -3.91
C MET A 204 10.92 -5.05 -3.01
N THR A 205 10.68 -5.25 -1.72
CA THR A 205 10.56 -4.17 -0.72
C THR A 205 11.86 -3.37 -0.63
N SER A 206 13.02 -4.02 -0.67
CA SER A 206 14.33 -3.36 -0.61
C SER A 206 14.65 -2.50 -1.85
N ILE A 207 14.11 -2.85 -3.02
CA ILE A 207 14.27 -2.06 -4.26
C ILE A 207 13.54 -0.73 -4.14
N VAL A 208 12.34 -0.77 -3.57
CA VAL A 208 11.40 0.36 -3.53
C VAL A 208 11.57 1.24 -2.29
N ASN A 209 12.21 0.70 -1.26
CA ASN A 209 12.57 1.42 -0.04
C ASN A 209 14.10 1.42 0.11
N PRO A 210 14.84 2.17 -0.73
CA PRO A 210 16.30 2.12 -0.76
C PRO A 210 16.95 2.71 0.50
N HIS A 211 16.20 3.44 1.34
CA HIS A 211 16.63 3.94 2.64
C HIS A 211 16.52 2.92 3.76
N ALA A 212 15.83 1.80 3.54
CA ALA A 212 15.67 0.75 4.54
C ALA A 212 16.83 -0.25 4.48
N ASP A 213 17.29 -0.66 5.65
CA ASP A 213 18.14 -1.82 5.84
C ASP A 213 17.27 -3.02 6.23
N ILE A 214 17.40 -4.14 5.52
CA ILE A 214 16.56 -5.32 5.73
C ILE A 214 17.44 -6.55 5.86
N THR A 215 17.32 -7.23 7.01
CA THR A 215 17.95 -8.53 7.27
C THR A 215 16.88 -9.60 7.37
N PHE A 216 17.04 -10.69 6.63
CA PHE A 216 16.14 -11.84 6.64
C PHE A 216 16.90 -13.11 6.99
N VAL A 217 16.45 -13.81 8.02
CA VAL A 217 16.93 -15.15 8.37
C VAL A 217 15.86 -16.15 7.97
N ASP A 218 16.18 -16.98 7.00
CA ASP A 218 15.27 -18.00 6.50
C ASP A 218 15.16 -19.19 7.48
N PRO A 219 14.15 -20.06 7.31
CA PRO A 219 13.97 -21.21 8.21
C PRO A 219 15.02 -22.30 8.07
N ASP A 220 15.85 -22.24 7.02
CA ASP A 220 16.93 -23.18 6.77
C ASP A 220 18.27 -22.66 7.35
N GLY A 221 18.30 -21.41 7.84
CA GLY A 221 19.43 -20.76 8.48
C GLY A 221 20.19 -19.77 7.58
N ASP A 222 19.77 -19.61 6.32
CA ASP A 222 20.40 -18.70 5.37
C ASP A 222 20.09 -17.24 5.76
N VAL A 223 21.15 -16.44 5.92
CA VAL A 223 21.04 -15.01 6.22
C VAL A 223 21.14 -14.20 4.92
N HIS A 224 20.10 -13.42 4.65
CA HIS A 224 20.02 -12.53 3.51
C HIS A 224 19.99 -11.08 4.00
N HIS A 225 20.97 -10.29 3.57
CA HIS A 225 21.10 -8.89 3.96
C HIS A 225 20.98 -7.97 2.75
N TRP A 226 20.14 -6.96 2.86
CA TRP A 226 19.93 -5.95 1.83
C TRP A 226 20.25 -4.55 2.41
N PRO A 227 21.50 -4.06 2.30
CA PRO A 227 21.93 -2.82 2.93
C PRO A 227 21.28 -1.57 2.33
N ARG A 228 21.04 -0.53 3.13
CA ARG A 228 20.50 0.75 2.61
C ARG A 228 21.45 1.39 1.58
N VAL A 229 20.88 2.06 0.58
CA VAL A 229 21.61 2.74 -0.53
C VAL A 229 21.57 4.25 -0.40
N THR A 230 20.69 4.77 0.45
CA THR A 230 20.55 6.21 0.71
C THR A 230 20.21 6.43 2.18
N GLU A 231 20.76 7.48 2.76
CA GLU A 231 20.37 7.97 4.10
C GLU A 231 19.30 9.06 4.02
N ARG A 232 18.94 9.47 2.80
CA ARG A 232 17.87 10.43 2.57
C ARG A 232 16.52 9.75 2.71
N LEU A 233 15.81 10.09 3.77
CA LEU A 233 14.43 9.67 3.96
C LEU A 233 13.48 10.30 2.92
N PRO A 234 12.40 9.59 2.54
CA PRO A 234 11.31 10.12 1.74
C PRO A 234 10.77 11.46 2.22
N ARG A 235 10.18 12.25 1.31
CA ARG A 235 9.49 13.49 1.70
C ARG A 235 8.27 13.17 2.55
N LYS A 236 8.02 14.01 3.56
CA LYS A 236 6.84 13.92 4.41
C LYS A 236 5.60 14.21 3.56
N VAL A 237 4.62 13.31 3.65
CA VAL A 237 3.31 13.49 3.00
C VAL A 237 2.41 14.32 3.89
N GLU A 238 1.80 15.35 3.32
CA GLU A 238 0.79 16.16 4.00
C GLU A 238 -0.61 15.63 3.70
N SER A 239 -1.50 15.66 4.69
CA SER A 239 -2.90 15.31 4.47
C SER A 239 -3.58 16.41 3.67
N ILE A 240 -4.32 16.02 2.65
CA ILE A 240 -5.14 16.93 1.85
C ILE A 240 -6.62 16.77 2.19
N LYS A 241 -7.39 17.78 1.79
CA LYS A 241 -8.85 17.75 1.83
C LYS A 241 -9.39 16.99 0.62
N PRO A 242 -10.55 16.34 0.74
CA PRO A 242 -11.15 15.63 -0.39
C PRO A 242 -11.47 16.60 -1.53
N HIS A 243 -11.28 16.12 -2.76
CA HIS A 243 -11.61 16.88 -3.95
C HIS A 243 -13.08 16.62 -4.37
N PRO A 244 -13.83 17.63 -4.83
CA PRO A 244 -15.25 17.45 -5.19
C PRO A 244 -15.53 16.33 -6.19
N HIS A 245 -14.71 16.16 -7.23
CA HIS A 245 -14.87 15.08 -8.23
C HIS A 245 -14.79 13.65 -7.65
N GLY A 246 -14.18 13.47 -6.48
CA GLY A 246 -14.00 12.14 -5.85
C GLY A 246 -15.01 11.82 -4.76
N ILE A 247 -15.98 12.70 -4.51
CA ILE A 247 -16.92 12.56 -3.40
C ILE A 247 -18.18 11.80 -3.85
N HIS A 248 -18.60 10.84 -3.02
CA HIS A 248 -19.86 10.12 -3.18
C HIS A 248 -20.97 10.69 -2.28
N LEU A 249 -22.22 10.38 -2.61
CA LEU A 249 -23.43 10.84 -1.90
C LEU A 249 -23.35 10.63 -0.39
N GLY A 250 -23.01 9.41 0.05
CA GLY A 250 -22.93 9.10 1.47
C GLY A 250 -21.84 9.90 2.21
N THR A 251 -20.69 10.13 1.57
CA THR A 251 -19.63 10.95 2.15
C THR A 251 -20.05 12.40 2.28
N LEU A 252 -20.65 12.97 1.22
CA LEU A 252 -21.13 14.34 1.25
C LEU A 252 -22.21 14.55 2.31
N GLN A 253 -23.15 13.61 2.41
CA GLN A 253 -24.21 13.65 3.42
C GLN A 253 -23.66 13.62 4.85
N ARG A 254 -22.68 12.74 5.11
CA ARG A 254 -21.98 12.70 6.40
C ARG A 254 -21.26 14.01 6.69
N MET A 255 -20.50 14.54 5.73
CA MET A 255 -19.81 15.83 5.86
C MET A 255 -20.78 16.98 6.14
N CYS A 256 -21.94 17.03 5.48
CA CYS A 256 -22.97 18.03 5.74
C CYS A 256 -23.56 17.92 7.16
N THR A 257 -23.75 16.70 7.66
CA THR A 257 -24.32 16.44 8.99
C THR A 257 -23.33 16.78 10.11
N GLU A 258 -22.07 16.43 9.93
CA GLU A 258 -20.97 16.67 10.89
C GLU A 258 -20.44 18.11 10.85
N SER A 259 -20.69 18.84 9.76
CA SER A 259 -20.20 20.21 9.57
C SER A 259 -20.65 21.17 10.68
N THR A 260 -19.74 22.04 11.11
CA THR A 260 -19.99 23.14 12.03
C THR A 260 -20.19 24.48 11.31
N ASP A 261 -20.03 24.53 9.98
CA ASP A 261 -20.14 25.77 9.21
C ASP A 261 -21.59 26.28 9.12
N SER A 262 -21.75 27.60 9.21
CA SER A 262 -23.07 28.26 9.15
C SER A 262 -23.54 28.58 7.73
N ARG A 263 -22.65 28.54 6.74
CA ARG A 263 -22.92 28.87 5.33
C ARG A 263 -22.36 27.82 4.40
N MET A 264 -23.07 27.52 3.32
CA MET A 264 -22.66 26.54 2.34
C MET A 264 -21.39 26.96 1.56
N THR A 265 -21.25 28.24 1.25
CA THR A 265 -20.03 28.78 0.62
C THR A 265 -18.78 28.55 1.48
N SER A 266 -18.90 28.75 2.81
CA SER A 266 -17.82 28.46 3.76
C SER A 266 -17.53 26.97 3.82
N PHE A 267 -18.57 26.13 3.86
CA PHE A 267 -18.43 24.68 3.89
C PHE A 267 -17.66 24.16 2.67
N LEU A 268 -18.02 24.59 1.46
CA LEU A 268 -17.36 24.17 0.23
C LEU A 268 -15.90 24.62 0.16
N TYR A 269 -15.61 25.87 0.54
CA TYR A 269 -14.25 26.40 0.55
C TYR A 269 -13.36 25.74 1.63
N LYS A 270 -13.89 25.51 2.83
CA LYS A 270 -13.10 24.99 3.95
C LYS A 270 -12.89 23.49 3.91
N ASN A 271 -13.85 22.71 3.41
CA ASN A 271 -13.79 21.24 3.52
C ASN A 271 -13.30 20.54 2.26
N PHE A 272 -13.23 21.24 1.12
CA PHE A 272 -12.78 20.66 -0.14
C PHE A 272 -11.48 21.27 -0.63
N SER A 273 -10.67 20.47 -1.32
CA SER A 273 -9.51 20.96 -2.06
C SER A 273 -9.92 21.46 -3.45
N GLY A 274 -9.21 22.46 -3.98
CA GLY A 274 -9.43 22.95 -5.35
C GLY A 274 -10.65 23.84 -5.55
N VAL A 275 -11.39 24.17 -4.48
CA VAL A 275 -12.59 25.03 -4.53
C VAL A 275 -12.25 26.45 -4.08
N SER A 276 -12.26 27.39 -5.02
CA SER A 276 -12.19 28.82 -4.70
C SER A 276 -13.55 29.35 -4.27
N THR A 277 -13.60 30.51 -3.60
CA THR A 277 -14.87 31.17 -3.25
C THR A 277 -15.74 31.43 -4.48
N ARG A 278 -15.13 31.74 -5.63
CA ARG A 278 -15.84 31.91 -6.90
C ARG A 278 -16.43 30.59 -7.39
N ALA A 279 -15.64 29.51 -7.37
CA ALA A 279 -16.11 28.19 -7.76
C ALA A 279 -17.23 27.68 -6.85
N ALA A 280 -17.14 27.93 -5.53
CA ALA A 280 -18.18 27.56 -4.57
C ALA A 280 -19.52 28.24 -4.90
N LYS A 281 -19.51 29.53 -5.26
CA LYS A 281 -20.74 30.23 -5.68
C LYS A 281 -21.33 29.66 -6.97
N GLN A 282 -20.48 29.44 -7.98
CA GLN A 282 -20.89 28.86 -9.25
C GLN A 282 -21.47 27.45 -9.11
N LEU A 283 -20.90 26.63 -8.21
CA LEU A 283 -21.41 25.30 -7.89
C LEU A 283 -22.79 25.35 -7.23
N LEU A 284 -23.00 26.29 -6.32
CA LEU A 284 -24.30 26.45 -5.65
C LEU A 284 -25.37 26.98 -6.59
N GLU A 285 -24.99 27.91 -7.48
CA GLU A 285 -25.88 28.41 -8.53
C GLU A 285 -26.27 27.29 -9.51
N ALA A 286 -25.31 26.47 -9.95
CA ALA A 286 -25.58 25.31 -10.82
C ALA A 286 -26.45 24.24 -10.14
N ALA A 287 -26.34 24.11 -8.82
CA ALA A 287 -27.11 23.15 -8.03
C ALA A 287 -28.44 23.71 -7.49
N GLU A 288 -28.77 24.98 -7.78
CA GLU A 288 -29.96 25.68 -7.28
C GLU A 288 -30.07 25.70 -5.75
N ILE A 289 -28.92 25.86 -5.07
CA ILE A 289 -28.82 25.92 -3.60
C ILE A 289 -28.53 27.35 -3.15
N GLU A 290 -29.25 27.82 -2.13
CA GLU A 290 -28.99 29.13 -1.53
C GLU A 290 -27.60 29.21 -0.85
N GLU A 291 -26.84 30.28 -1.13
CA GLU A 291 -25.51 30.51 -0.53
C GLU A 291 -25.51 30.55 1.00
N LYS A 292 -26.61 31.03 1.59
CA LYS A 292 -26.81 31.19 3.04
C LYS A 292 -27.37 29.93 3.70
N GLY A 293 -27.66 28.88 2.93
CA GLY A 293 -28.16 27.61 3.44
C GLY A 293 -27.19 26.98 4.44
N LYS A 294 -27.74 26.36 5.49
CA LYS A 294 -26.96 25.59 6.46
C LYS A 294 -26.66 24.18 5.91
N PRO A 295 -25.42 23.68 6.00
CA PRO A 295 -25.09 22.32 5.56
C PRO A 295 -25.95 21.23 6.20
N LYS A 296 -26.28 21.38 7.49
CA LYS A 296 -27.09 20.39 8.24
C LYS A 296 -28.55 20.28 7.78
N SER A 297 -29.10 21.33 7.15
CA SER A 297 -30.50 21.35 6.71
C SER A 297 -30.68 20.90 5.25
N MET A 298 -29.62 20.37 4.62
CA MET A 298 -29.65 19.96 3.22
C MET A 298 -30.52 18.72 3.02
N LYS A 299 -31.43 18.81 2.06
CA LYS A 299 -32.24 17.66 1.64
C LYS A 299 -31.41 16.70 0.76
N PRO A 300 -31.69 15.39 0.75
CA PRO A 300 -30.99 14.43 -0.09
C PRO A 300 -30.95 14.80 -1.57
N ASP A 301 -32.04 15.37 -2.11
CA ASP A 301 -32.12 15.80 -3.51
C ASP A 301 -31.15 16.94 -3.84
N GLN A 302 -30.98 17.88 -2.90
CA GLN A 302 -30.04 18.98 -3.06
C GLN A 302 -28.59 18.49 -2.99
N ILE A 303 -28.31 17.49 -2.14
CA ILE A 303 -26.99 16.85 -2.06
C ILE A 303 -26.67 16.15 -3.38
N ARG A 304 -27.65 15.48 -3.99
CA ARG A 304 -27.51 14.85 -5.31
C ARG A 304 -27.22 15.89 -6.40
N ALA A 305 -28.00 16.98 -6.44
CA ALA A 305 -27.78 18.08 -7.39
C ALA A 305 -26.36 18.69 -7.26
N LEU A 306 -25.86 18.81 -6.03
CA LEU A 306 -24.50 19.30 -5.80
C LEU A 306 -23.41 18.34 -6.30
N ILE A 307 -23.65 17.01 -6.25
CA ILE A 307 -22.72 16.01 -6.81
C ILE A 307 -22.74 16.03 -8.34
N GLU A 308 -23.92 16.12 -8.95
CA GLU A 308 -24.05 16.29 -10.40
C GLU A 308 -23.30 17.56 -10.85
N ALA A 309 -23.35 18.65 -10.07
CA ALA A 309 -22.55 19.85 -10.29
C ALA A 309 -21.04 19.62 -10.10
N PHE A 310 -20.63 18.84 -9.10
CA PHE A 310 -19.22 18.46 -8.92
C PHE A 310 -18.68 17.62 -10.08
N GLN A 311 -19.49 16.74 -10.66
CA GLN A 311 -19.08 15.89 -11.80
C GLN A 311 -19.11 16.64 -13.14
N GLY A 312 -19.67 17.85 -13.16
CA GLY A 312 -19.79 18.67 -14.36
C GLY A 312 -21.01 18.32 -15.23
N GLU A 313 -21.94 17.50 -14.71
CA GLU A 313 -23.21 17.19 -15.38
C GLU A 313 -24.14 18.41 -15.38
N ARG A 314 -24.12 19.19 -14.28
CA ARG A 314 -24.79 20.49 -14.23
C ARG A 314 -23.85 21.60 -14.68
N VAL A 315 -24.26 22.29 -15.73
CA VAL A 315 -23.50 23.38 -16.35
C VAL A 315 -24.08 24.73 -15.95
N LEU A 316 -23.18 25.67 -15.66
CA LEU A 316 -23.53 27.07 -15.47
C LEU A 316 -23.10 27.83 -16.73
N ASN A 317 -24.02 28.53 -17.39
CA ASN A 317 -23.75 29.28 -18.63
C ASN A 317 -23.10 28.41 -19.74
N GLY A 318 -23.58 27.17 -19.88
CA GLY A 318 -23.10 26.22 -20.90
C GLY A 318 -21.69 25.67 -20.68
N LYS A 319 -21.09 25.88 -19.50
CA LYS A 319 -19.77 25.33 -19.16
C LYS A 319 -19.80 24.63 -17.79
N PRO A 320 -19.06 23.52 -17.63
CA PRO A 320 -18.87 22.90 -16.32
C PRO A 320 -18.06 23.83 -15.43
N VAL A 321 -18.33 23.80 -14.13
CA VAL A 321 -17.59 24.63 -13.18
C VAL A 321 -16.14 24.16 -13.11
N LYS A 322 -15.21 25.05 -13.44
CA LYS A 322 -13.78 24.72 -13.45
C LYS A 322 -13.24 24.68 -12.03
N LEU A 323 -12.90 23.48 -11.57
CA LEU A 323 -12.20 23.25 -10.31
C LEU A 323 -10.68 23.24 -10.53
N LEU A 324 -9.93 23.60 -9.50
CA LEU A 324 -8.48 23.49 -9.52
C LEU A 324 -8.08 22.08 -9.14
N ASN A 325 -6.99 21.58 -9.73
CA ASN A 325 -6.47 20.28 -9.34
C ASN A 325 -6.07 20.26 -7.84
N PRO A 326 -6.30 19.14 -7.14
CA PRO A 326 -5.80 18.94 -5.80
C PRO A 326 -4.27 19.10 -5.73
N PRO A 327 -3.73 19.56 -4.59
CA PRO A 327 -2.30 19.73 -4.44
C PRO A 327 -1.58 18.37 -4.42
N THR A 328 -0.34 18.34 -4.90
CA THR A 328 0.44 17.11 -5.13
C THR A 328 1.44 16.79 -4.00
N ASN A 329 1.54 17.66 -2.99
CA ASN A 329 2.34 17.47 -1.76
C ASN A 329 1.86 16.30 -0.87
N CYS A 330 0.71 15.70 -1.19
CA CYS A 330 0.22 14.47 -0.57
C CYS A 330 0.87 13.19 -1.09
N LEU A 331 1.68 13.29 -2.17
CA LEU A 331 2.41 12.18 -2.77
C LEU A 331 3.89 12.23 -2.38
N SER A 332 4.46 11.05 -2.19
CA SER A 332 5.87 10.76 -1.96
C SER A 332 6.30 9.67 -2.95
N PRO A 333 6.65 10.05 -4.19
CA PRO A 333 7.23 9.12 -5.17
C PRO A 333 8.60 8.60 -4.69
N ILE A 334 9.13 7.58 -5.35
CA ILE A 334 10.47 7.03 -5.04
C ILE A 334 11.56 7.93 -5.62
N GLU A 335 11.31 8.58 -6.76
CA GLU A 335 12.28 9.34 -7.57
C GLU A 335 13.18 8.45 -8.46
N GLU A 336 13.43 8.91 -9.70
CA GLU A 336 14.12 8.16 -10.77
C GLU A 336 15.50 7.61 -10.36
N LEU A 337 16.29 8.42 -9.66
CA LEU A 337 17.64 8.06 -9.22
C LEU A 337 17.62 6.93 -8.18
N LEU A 338 16.64 6.96 -7.29
CA LEU A 338 16.48 5.98 -6.22
C LEU A 338 15.99 4.64 -6.80
N ILE A 339 15.07 4.66 -7.76
CA ILE A 339 14.67 3.46 -8.51
C ILE A 339 15.87 2.85 -9.23
N LYS A 340 16.70 3.67 -9.89
CA LYS A 340 17.89 3.20 -10.60
C LYS A 340 18.88 2.51 -9.64
N LYS A 341 19.13 3.13 -8.48
CA LYS A 341 19.97 2.57 -7.41
C LYS A 341 19.41 1.27 -6.83
N GLY A 342 18.11 1.23 -6.53
CA GLY A 342 17.44 0.04 -5.99
C GLY A 342 17.45 -1.15 -6.96
N LEU A 343 17.23 -0.91 -8.25
CA LEU A 343 17.32 -1.95 -9.29
C LEU A 343 18.75 -2.48 -9.44
N SER A 344 19.74 -1.58 -9.45
CA SER A 344 21.16 -1.94 -9.60
C SER A 344 21.69 -2.76 -8.42
N LYS A 345 21.08 -2.65 -7.23
CA LYS A 345 21.45 -3.42 -6.03
C LYS A 345 21.15 -4.92 -6.18
N THR A 346 20.04 -5.27 -6.83
CA THR A 346 19.53 -6.65 -6.77
C THR A 346 19.54 -7.37 -8.13
N ILE A 347 19.87 -6.67 -9.21
CA ILE A 347 20.01 -7.22 -10.56
C ILE A 347 21.30 -6.65 -11.16
N ASP A 348 22.27 -7.53 -11.42
CA ASP A 348 23.47 -7.16 -12.16
C ASP A 348 23.09 -6.86 -13.62
N SER A 349 23.27 -5.61 -14.06
CA SER A 349 22.81 -5.17 -15.36
C SER A 349 23.72 -4.14 -16.00
N ARG A 350 23.78 -4.21 -17.33
CA ARG A 350 24.56 -3.27 -18.15
C ARG A 350 23.76 -2.01 -18.50
N PHE A 351 22.43 -2.06 -18.40
CA PHE A 351 21.56 -0.93 -18.76
C PHE A 351 20.35 -0.82 -17.84
N VAL A 352 20.22 0.35 -17.21
CA VAL A 352 19.05 0.74 -16.42
C VAL A 352 18.57 2.09 -16.89
N THR A 353 17.30 2.18 -17.24
CA THR A 353 16.59 3.42 -17.51
C THR A 353 15.43 3.53 -16.54
N THR A 354 15.14 4.73 -16.05
CA THR A 354 14.04 5.02 -15.14
C THR A 354 13.39 6.32 -15.54
N MET A 355 12.12 6.49 -15.18
CA MET A 355 11.36 7.71 -15.47
C MET A 355 10.23 7.91 -14.46
N THR A 356 10.04 9.16 -14.04
CA THR A 356 8.99 9.60 -13.14
C THR A 356 8.14 10.64 -13.88
N ARG A 357 6.86 10.31 -14.12
CA ARG A 357 5.91 11.22 -14.80
C ARG A 357 5.51 12.37 -13.87
N SER A 358 5.00 13.47 -14.44
CA SER A 358 4.36 14.52 -13.65
C SER A 358 3.08 13.99 -12.98
N PRO A 359 2.75 14.43 -11.75
CA PRO A 359 1.52 14.02 -11.09
C PRO A 359 0.27 14.42 -11.87
N THR A 360 -0.70 13.52 -11.90
CA THR A 360 -2.01 13.68 -12.54
C THR A 360 -3.11 13.37 -11.53
N VAL A 361 -4.38 13.56 -11.90
CA VAL A 361 -5.51 13.38 -10.98
C VAL A 361 -6.53 12.47 -11.64
N SER A 362 -7.01 11.46 -10.90
CA SER A 362 -8.10 10.58 -11.34
C SER A 362 -9.18 10.56 -10.28
N GLN A 363 -10.43 10.81 -10.66
CA GLN A 363 -11.58 10.84 -9.73
C GLN A 363 -11.30 11.70 -8.48
N GLY A 364 -10.64 12.85 -8.63
CA GLY A 364 -10.27 13.74 -7.53
C GLY A 364 -9.10 13.28 -6.65
N ASN A 365 -8.45 12.16 -6.97
CA ASN A 365 -7.29 11.65 -6.25
C ASN A 365 -6.00 11.90 -7.06
N PRO A 366 -5.03 12.66 -6.52
CA PRO A 366 -3.70 12.76 -7.12
C PRO A 366 -3.04 11.39 -7.22
N TYR A 367 -2.40 11.13 -8.36
CA TYR A 367 -1.54 9.98 -8.55
C TYR A 367 -0.31 10.34 -9.38
N GLN A 368 0.74 9.53 -9.26
CA GLN A 368 1.97 9.67 -10.01
C GLN A 368 2.49 8.29 -10.40
N VAL A 369 2.98 8.18 -11.64
CA VAL A 369 3.49 6.92 -12.20
C VAL A 369 5.00 7.00 -12.36
N GLU A 370 5.68 5.97 -11.90
CA GLU A 370 7.12 5.79 -12.09
C GLU A 370 7.39 4.43 -12.73
N VAL A 371 8.30 4.41 -13.69
CA VAL A 371 8.63 3.22 -14.46
C VAL A 371 10.14 3.03 -14.50
N GLY A 372 10.57 1.77 -14.43
CA GLY A 372 11.97 1.38 -14.57
C GLY A 372 12.08 0.21 -15.54
N LEU A 373 13.11 0.22 -16.36
CA LEU A 373 13.45 -0.91 -17.22
C LEU A 373 14.93 -1.22 -17.04
N ILE A 374 15.20 -2.48 -16.73
CA ILE A 374 16.53 -3.02 -16.58
C ILE A 374 16.75 -4.11 -17.63
N PHE A 375 17.87 -4.06 -18.32
CA PHE A 375 18.27 -5.00 -19.35
C PHE A 375 19.67 -5.52 -19.03
N GLY A 376 19.83 -6.84 -18.92
CA GLY A 376 21.06 -7.45 -18.43
C GLY A 376 21.30 -8.82 -19.01
N ASP A 377 22.56 -9.12 -19.35
CA ASP A 377 22.95 -10.39 -19.97
C ASP A 377 22.89 -11.58 -18.97
N GLY A 378 22.69 -11.34 -17.67
CA GLY A 378 22.47 -12.36 -16.63
C GLY A 378 21.03 -12.84 -16.47
N MET A 379 20.09 -12.31 -17.27
CA MET A 379 18.69 -12.76 -17.28
C MET A 379 18.44 -13.71 -18.46
N ALA A 380 17.58 -14.73 -18.25
CA ALA A 380 17.29 -15.70 -19.31
C ALA A 380 16.47 -15.05 -20.44
N ALA A 381 17.04 -15.02 -21.66
CA ALA A 381 16.41 -14.37 -22.81
C ALA A 381 15.12 -15.06 -23.29
N ASP A 382 15.00 -16.36 -23.07
CA ASP A 382 13.85 -17.15 -23.54
C ASP A 382 12.62 -17.10 -22.61
N LYS A 383 12.77 -16.48 -21.43
CA LYS A 383 11.71 -16.40 -20.42
C LYS A 383 10.90 -15.10 -20.56
N PRO A 384 9.63 -15.08 -20.11
CA PRO A 384 8.88 -13.84 -19.95
C PRO A 384 9.65 -12.86 -19.05
N VAL A 385 9.56 -11.57 -19.38
CA VAL A 385 10.22 -10.51 -18.60
C VAL A 385 9.78 -10.54 -17.14
N GLU A 386 10.67 -10.19 -16.23
CA GLU A 386 10.32 -10.07 -14.81
C GLU A 386 9.52 -8.77 -14.61
N VAL A 387 8.22 -8.89 -14.30
CA VAL A 387 7.35 -7.75 -14.03
C VAL A 387 7.31 -7.47 -12.53
N LEU A 388 7.80 -6.29 -12.13
CA LEU A 388 7.81 -5.80 -10.76
C LEU A 388 6.75 -4.71 -10.61
N ARG A 389 5.68 -5.02 -9.86
CA ARG A 389 4.54 -4.12 -9.66
C ARG A 389 4.54 -3.57 -8.25
N PHE A 390 4.33 -2.27 -8.13
CA PHE A 390 4.30 -1.57 -6.85
C PHE A 390 3.15 -0.58 -6.79
N ALA A 391 2.51 -0.49 -5.63
CA ALA A 391 1.54 0.54 -5.33
C ALA A 391 1.87 1.15 -3.96
N ASN A 392 1.98 2.48 -3.88
CA ASN A 392 2.34 3.19 -2.64
C ASN A 392 3.54 2.60 -1.90
N ARG A 393 4.60 2.25 -2.65
CA ARG A 393 5.80 1.56 -2.14
C ARG A 393 5.62 0.14 -1.59
N VAL A 394 4.48 -0.49 -1.83
CA VAL A 394 4.18 -1.88 -1.45
C VAL A 394 4.28 -2.79 -2.68
N PRO A 395 5.02 -3.90 -2.62
CA PRO A 395 5.09 -4.90 -3.70
C PRO A 395 3.76 -5.64 -3.92
N LEU A 396 3.39 -5.85 -5.19
CA LEU A 396 2.22 -6.63 -5.60
C LEU A 396 2.66 -7.96 -6.23
N MET A 397 2.60 -9.06 -5.46
CA MET A 397 3.13 -10.36 -5.90
C MET A 397 2.09 -11.30 -6.55
N TYR A 398 0.81 -11.18 -6.18
CA TYR A 398 -0.25 -12.08 -6.64
C TYR A 398 -1.15 -11.43 -7.70
N GLN A 399 -2.01 -12.24 -8.33
CA GLN A 399 -3.03 -11.80 -9.31
C GLN A 399 -2.46 -10.95 -10.47
N GLN A 400 -1.29 -11.33 -11.00
CA GLN A 400 -0.62 -10.56 -12.05
C GLN A 400 -1.50 -10.36 -13.30
N GLY A 401 -2.21 -11.40 -13.76
CA GLY A 401 -3.04 -11.32 -14.98
C GLY A 401 -4.25 -10.38 -14.87
N GLY A 402 -4.76 -10.14 -13.66
CA GLY A 402 -5.89 -9.23 -13.44
C GLY A 402 -5.50 -7.78 -13.19
N CYS A 403 -4.20 -7.50 -13.00
CA CYS A 403 -3.75 -6.19 -12.55
C CYS A 403 -3.62 -5.18 -13.70
N LEU A 404 -4.15 -3.98 -13.48
CA LEU A 404 -3.99 -2.82 -14.37
C LEU A 404 -2.55 -2.62 -14.88
N LEU A 405 -1.55 -2.70 -13.99
CA LEU A 405 -0.15 -2.46 -14.35
C LEU A 405 0.39 -3.50 -15.32
N THR A 406 -0.02 -4.78 -15.16
CA THR A 406 0.35 -5.83 -16.11
C THR A 406 -0.34 -5.60 -17.45
N LYS A 407 -1.66 -5.35 -17.43
CA LYS A 407 -2.42 -5.07 -18.67
C LYS A 407 -1.83 -3.87 -19.43
N ALA A 408 -1.35 -2.85 -18.72
CA ALA A 408 -0.68 -1.71 -19.33
C ALA A 408 0.63 -2.11 -20.04
N ILE A 409 1.43 -3.00 -19.45
CA ILE A 409 2.64 -3.56 -20.11
C ILE A 409 2.25 -4.39 -21.34
N GLU A 410 1.22 -5.23 -21.23
CA GLU A 410 0.73 -6.08 -22.33
C GLU A 410 0.15 -5.28 -23.50
N SER A 411 -0.37 -4.07 -23.24
CA SER A 411 -0.94 -3.17 -24.26
C SER A 411 0.09 -2.51 -25.19
N VAL A 412 1.39 -2.64 -24.88
CA VAL A 412 2.50 -2.06 -25.64
C VAL A 412 3.08 -3.15 -26.55
N ASP A 413 3.32 -2.81 -27.82
CA ASP A 413 3.98 -3.70 -28.79
C ASP A 413 5.51 -3.62 -28.61
N TRP A 414 6.05 -4.50 -27.78
CA TRP A 414 7.46 -4.48 -27.37
C TRP A 414 8.43 -4.94 -28.48
N ARG A 415 7.90 -5.57 -29.54
CA ARG A 415 8.67 -5.97 -30.74
C ARG A 415 9.37 -4.79 -31.40
N GLN A 416 8.71 -3.63 -31.41
CA GLN A 416 9.27 -2.40 -31.96
C GLN A 416 10.45 -1.86 -31.14
N TYR A 417 10.61 -2.33 -29.90
CA TYR A 417 11.63 -1.88 -28.95
C TYR A 417 12.71 -2.94 -28.69
N GLY A 418 12.66 -4.08 -29.38
CA GLY A 418 13.71 -5.10 -29.37
C GLY A 418 13.54 -6.23 -28.36
N LEU A 419 12.33 -6.40 -27.79
CA LEU A 419 11.96 -7.60 -27.03
C LEU A 419 11.10 -8.53 -27.90
N ASP A 420 11.12 -9.82 -27.62
CA ASP A 420 10.28 -10.78 -28.33
C ASP A 420 8.86 -10.80 -27.72
N GLN A 421 7.84 -10.93 -28.56
CA GLN A 421 6.44 -10.99 -28.12
C GLN A 421 5.64 -11.75 -29.18
N ALA A 422 5.65 -13.08 -29.06
CA ALA A 422 4.92 -13.97 -29.96
C ALA A 422 3.43 -13.59 -30.00
N GLY A 423 2.90 -13.27 -31.20
CA GLY A 423 1.49 -12.91 -31.40
C GLY A 423 1.11 -11.47 -31.01
N GLY A 424 2.04 -10.63 -30.55
CA GLY A 424 1.77 -9.21 -30.28
C GLY A 424 0.81 -8.89 -29.13
N ARG A 425 0.50 -9.90 -28.31
CA ARG A 425 -0.35 -9.79 -27.12
C ARG A 425 0.30 -10.52 -25.96
N GLY A 426 0.10 -10.03 -24.75
CA GLY A 426 0.63 -10.62 -23.51
C GLY A 426 2.01 -10.11 -23.12
N VAL A 427 2.59 -10.69 -22.07
CA VAL A 427 3.86 -10.24 -21.50
C VAL A 427 5.01 -10.55 -22.46
N PRO A 428 5.90 -9.59 -22.77
CA PRO A 428 7.04 -9.84 -23.65
C PRO A 428 8.03 -10.83 -23.04
N LYS A 429 8.85 -11.45 -23.89
CA LYS A 429 9.97 -12.30 -23.53
C LYS A 429 11.29 -11.57 -23.79
N GLY A 430 12.25 -11.81 -22.91
CA GLY A 430 13.58 -11.24 -23.04
C GLY A 430 14.29 -11.08 -21.70
N PRO A 431 15.59 -10.78 -21.75
CA PRO A 431 16.43 -10.63 -20.57
C PRO A 431 16.25 -9.24 -19.95
N ALA A 432 15.01 -8.92 -19.58
CA ALA A 432 14.62 -7.63 -19.03
C ALA A 432 13.71 -7.78 -17.81
N ALA A 433 13.77 -6.81 -16.91
CA ALA A 433 12.76 -6.61 -15.89
C ALA A 433 12.13 -5.22 -16.04
N ILE A 434 10.82 -5.15 -15.83
CA ILE A 434 10.02 -3.93 -15.95
C ILE A 434 9.42 -3.64 -14.58
N LEU A 435 9.81 -2.50 -14.02
CA LEU A 435 9.28 -1.95 -12.78
C LEU A 435 8.19 -0.93 -13.08
N VAL A 436 7.06 -1.05 -12.40
CA VAL A 436 5.96 -0.07 -12.46
C VAL A 436 5.55 0.27 -11.04
N HIS A 437 5.59 1.55 -10.70
CA HIS A 437 5.15 2.06 -9.42
C HIS A 437 4.03 3.08 -9.62
N LEU A 438 2.93 2.89 -8.90
CA LEU A 438 1.84 3.85 -8.80
C LEU A 438 1.79 4.42 -7.38
N ALA A 439 2.05 5.72 -7.24
CA ALA A 439 1.82 6.46 -6.00
C ALA A 439 0.46 7.17 -6.10
N SER A 440 -0.44 6.97 -5.14
CA SER A 440 -1.75 7.63 -5.10
C SER A 440 -2.24 7.80 -3.66
N THR A 441 -3.06 8.82 -3.41
CA THR A 441 -3.78 8.96 -2.13
C THR A 441 -4.84 7.88 -1.95
N ASN A 442 -5.42 7.41 -3.05
CA ASN A 442 -6.39 6.32 -3.06
C ASN A 442 -6.06 5.34 -4.19
N VAL A 443 -5.61 4.15 -3.80
CA VAL A 443 -5.34 3.06 -4.73
C VAL A 443 -6.54 2.14 -4.77
N GLN A 444 -7.13 1.95 -5.95
CA GLN A 444 -8.26 1.06 -6.17
C GLN A 444 -7.74 -0.37 -6.35
N PHE A 445 -7.95 -1.21 -5.33
CA PHE A 445 -7.60 -2.62 -5.38
C PHE A 445 -8.79 -3.49 -5.81
N THR A 446 -8.52 -4.63 -6.44
CA THR A 446 -9.54 -5.64 -6.78
C THR A 446 -10.06 -6.41 -5.56
N SER A 447 -9.26 -6.46 -4.49
CA SER A 447 -9.55 -7.17 -3.25
C SER A 447 -8.90 -6.50 -2.04
N GLU A 448 -9.44 -6.76 -0.86
CA GLU A 448 -8.94 -6.23 0.42
C GLU A 448 -7.52 -6.68 0.77
N ALA A 449 -7.05 -7.79 0.18
CA ALA A 449 -5.68 -8.27 0.33
C ALA A 449 -4.63 -7.40 -0.42
N LYS A 450 -5.08 -6.42 -1.23
CA LYS A 450 -4.23 -5.46 -1.96
C LYS A 450 -3.20 -6.13 -2.87
N GLU A 451 -3.64 -6.97 -3.80
CA GLU A 451 -2.75 -7.77 -4.67
C GLU A 451 -2.73 -7.31 -6.13
N ALA A 452 -3.84 -6.74 -6.58
CA ALA A 452 -3.98 -6.22 -7.93
C ALA A 452 -4.76 -4.92 -7.90
N LEU A 453 -4.39 -4.04 -8.83
CA LEU A 453 -5.10 -2.80 -9.08
C LEU A 453 -6.29 -3.06 -9.99
N ALA A 454 -7.43 -2.45 -9.64
CA ALA A 454 -8.64 -2.44 -10.44
C ALA A 454 -8.44 -1.68 -11.75
N ASP A 455 -9.33 -1.93 -12.72
CA ASP A 455 -9.25 -1.31 -14.03
C ASP A 455 -9.65 0.17 -13.96
N ASN A 456 -8.78 1.05 -14.46
CA ASN A 456 -9.02 2.49 -14.54
C ASN A 456 -8.34 3.03 -15.80
N GLY A 457 -9.15 3.47 -16.77
CA GLY A 457 -8.68 3.91 -18.08
C GLY A 457 -7.71 5.09 -18.02
N GLU A 458 -7.95 6.08 -17.15
CA GLU A 458 -7.07 7.25 -17.02
C GLU A 458 -5.68 6.86 -16.54
N VAL A 459 -5.61 6.00 -15.52
CA VAL A 459 -4.34 5.50 -14.99
C VAL A 459 -3.67 4.56 -16.00
N MET A 460 -4.44 3.74 -16.71
CA MET A 460 -3.92 2.85 -17.75
C MET A 460 -3.19 3.61 -18.85
N ASP A 461 -3.82 4.67 -19.37
CA ASP A 461 -3.28 5.48 -20.45
C ASP A 461 -1.99 6.17 -20.03
N GLU A 462 -1.93 6.66 -18.79
CA GLU A 462 -0.75 7.33 -18.27
C GLU A 462 0.42 6.36 -18.06
N VAL A 463 0.15 5.16 -17.52
CA VAL A 463 1.15 4.09 -17.43
C VAL A 463 1.63 3.66 -18.82
N ARG A 464 0.72 3.55 -19.79
CA ARG A 464 1.05 3.18 -21.16
C ARG A 464 1.96 4.21 -21.84
N LYS A 465 1.67 5.51 -21.70
CA LYS A 465 2.55 6.58 -22.20
C LYS A 465 3.95 6.47 -21.59
N ALA A 466 4.03 6.20 -20.29
CA ALA A 466 5.30 6.03 -19.61
C ALA A 466 6.09 4.83 -20.18
N MET A 467 5.42 3.70 -20.42
CA MET A 467 6.04 2.51 -21.02
C MET A 467 6.54 2.74 -22.45
N LEU A 468 5.81 3.49 -23.29
CA LEU A 468 6.24 3.81 -24.65
C LEU A 468 7.53 4.64 -24.66
N GLU A 469 7.68 5.59 -23.74
CA GLU A 469 8.90 6.37 -23.58
C GLU A 469 10.09 5.48 -23.15
N MET A 470 9.85 4.55 -22.23
CA MET A 470 10.84 3.55 -21.81
C MET A 470 11.29 2.64 -22.95
N GLY A 471 10.35 2.16 -23.76
CA GLY A 471 10.63 1.34 -24.94
C GLY A 471 11.53 2.07 -25.94
N ARG A 472 11.29 3.37 -26.18
CA ARG A 472 12.16 4.21 -27.03
C ARG A 472 13.58 4.30 -26.48
N GLY A 473 13.73 4.39 -25.15
CA GLY A 473 15.03 4.36 -24.46
C GLY A 473 15.77 3.05 -24.70
N LEU A 474 15.09 1.91 -24.53
CA LEU A 474 15.66 0.58 -24.78
C LEU A 474 16.11 0.40 -26.24
N ARG A 475 15.27 0.81 -27.20
CA ARG A 475 15.60 0.72 -28.62
C ARG A 475 16.89 1.46 -28.97
N LYS A 476 17.07 2.69 -28.46
CA LYS A 476 18.31 3.47 -28.67
C LYS A 476 19.54 2.75 -28.12
N HIS A 477 19.42 2.09 -26.97
CA HIS A 477 20.51 1.31 -26.38
C HIS A 477 20.86 0.09 -27.24
N LEU A 478 19.87 -0.68 -27.68
CA LEU A 478 20.08 -1.85 -28.53
C LEU A 478 20.68 -1.49 -29.89
N GLU A 479 20.24 -0.38 -30.50
CA GLU A 479 20.83 0.15 -31.73
C GLU A 479 22.30 0.55 -31.52
N LYS A 480 22.64 1.15 -30.38
CA LYS A 480 24.04 1.49 -30.02
C LYS A 480 24.88 0.22 -29.83
N LYS A 481 24.36 -0.81 -29.14
CA LYS A 481 25.04 -2.10 -28.96
C LYS A 481 25.31 -2.78 -30.30
N LYS A 482 24.31 -2.82 -31.20
CA LYS A 482 24.45 -3.36 -32.57
C LYS A 482 25.51 -2.60 -33.38
N LYS A 483 25.57 -1.27 -33.25
CA LYS A 483 26.61 -0.45 -33.91
C LYS A 483 28.00 -0.78 -33.36
N MET A 484 28.17 -0.92 -32.05
CA MET A 484 29.46 -1.24 -31.44
C MET A 484 29.98 -2.61 -31.87
N VAL A 485 29.11 -3.63 -31.90
CA VAL A 485 29.48 -4.98 -32.37
C VAL A 485 29.91 -4.95 -33.84
N LYS A 486 29.17 -4.26 -34.71
CA LYS A 486 29.55 -4.11 -36.13
C LYS A 486 30.86 -3.37 -36.35
N VAL A 487 31.26 -2.50 -35.43
CA VAL A 487 32.56 -1.81 -35.48
C VAL A 487 33.66 -2.78 -35.03
N GLN A 488 33.45 -3.55 -33.95
CA GLN A 488 34.38 -4.59 -33.52
C GLN A 488 34.53 -5.76 -34.49
N GLU A 489 33.56 -6.03 -35.36
CA GLU A 489 33.70 -7.04 -36.41
C GLU A 489 34.44 -6.51 -37.65
N LYS A 490 34.59 -5.19 -37.78
CA LYS A 490 35.24 -4.52 -38.92
C LYS A 490 36.70 -4.15 -38.67
N PHE A 491 37.13 -4.11 -37.42
CA PHE A 491 38.49 -3.85 -36.95
C PHE A 491 38.97 -5.07 -36.17
#